data_AF-A0A061QR74-F1
#
_entry.id   AF-A0A061QR74-F1
#
_cell.length_a   1.000
_cell.length_b   1.000
_cell.length_c   1.000
_cell.angle_alpha   90.00
_cell.angle_beta   90.00
_cell.angle_gamma   90.00
#
_symmetry.space_group_name_H-M   'P 1'
#
loop_
_entity.id
_entity.type
_entity.pdbx_description
1 polymer ?
#
loop_
_entity_poly.entity_id
_entity_poly.type
_entity_poly.pdbx_seq_one_letter_code
_entity_poly.pdbx_strand_id
1 'polypeptide(L)' 'LLLIGAVLGCLSPVLTIAACLSYKSPFQGQYGNQEAMEKARAAMAAAGSGTIAAKQQSDHLVMVAAYDGWAEAFARG' A
#
# COMPACT_ATOMS: atom_id res chain seq x y z
N LEU A 1 -2.09 15.56 7.29
CA LEU A 1 -1.19 14.44 6.92
C LEU A 1 0.00 14.93 6.08
N LEU A 2 -0.22 15.53 4.90
CA LEU A 2 0.85 15.95 3.98
C LEU A 2 1.85 16.96 4.57
N LEU A 3 1.36 17.99 5.27
CA LEU A 3 2.23 19.01 5.89
C LEU A 3 3.19 18.39 6.91
N ILE A 4 2.68 17.48 7.76
CA ILE A 4 3.48 16.77 8.74
C ILE A 4 4.47 15.81 8.05
N GLY A 5 4.02 15.08 7.02
CA GLY A 5 4.90 14.19 6.25
C GLY A 5 6.05 14.92 5.55
N ALA A 6 5.83 16.14 5.07
CA ALA A 6 6.89 16.99 4.51
C ALA A 6 7.91 17.41 5.57
N VAL A 7 7.45 17.84 6.75
CA VAL A 7 8.33 18.24 7.86
C VAL A 7 9.15 17.07 8.39
N LEU A 8 8.58 15.86 8.44
CA LEU A 8 9.24 14.65 8.92
C LEU A 8 10.07 13.91 7.85
N GLY A 9 10.12 14.42 6.61
CA GLY A 9 10.88 13.79 5.52
C GLY A 9 10.29 12.47 4.99
N CYS A 10 9.04 12.14 5.32
CA CYS A 10 8.35 10.92 4.89
C CYS A 10 7.23 11.20 3.86
N LEU A 11 7.42 12.22 3.01
CA LEU A 11 6.37 12.71 2.11
C LEU A 11 5.88 11.65 1.13
N SER A 12 6.75 10.80 0.58
CA SER A 12 6.38 9.77 -0.39
C SER A 12 5.31 8.80 0.13
N PRO A 13 5.54 8.01 1.20
CA PRO A 13 4.53 7.09 1.71
C PRO A 13 3.27 7.81 2.22
N VAL A 14 3.43 9.00 2.82
CA VAL A 14 2.33 9.81 3.32
C VAL A 14 1.42 10.31 2.18
N LEU A 15 2.00 10.68 1.05
CA LEU A 15 1.26 11.13 -0.13
C LEU A 15 0.44 9.98 -0.74
N THR A 16 1.03 8.79 -0.85
CA THR A 16 0.33 7.58 -1.32
C THR A 16 -0.86 7.24 -0.42
N ILE A 17 -0.68 7.28 0.91
CA ILE A 17 -1.76 7.06 1.88
C ILE A 17 -2.87 8.10 1.69
N ALA A 18 -2.51 9.38 1.62
CA ALA A 18 -3.49 10.45 1.44
C ALA A 18 -4.30 10.26 0.15
N ALA A 19 -3.65 9.93 -0.97
CA ALA A 19 -4.32 9.70 -2.25
C ALA A 19 -5.32 8.53 -2.19
N CYS A 20 -4.92 7.41 -1.58
CA CYS A 20 -5.79 6.23 -1.43
C CYS A 20 -7.01 6.52 -0.55
N LEU A 21 -6.84 7.29 0.54
CA LEU A 21 -7.92 7.67 1.43
C LEU A 21 -8.86 8.74 0.84
N SER A 22 -8.33 9.65 0.01
CA SER A 22 -9.12 10.71 -0.62
C SER A 22 -9.97 10.22 -1.80
N TYR A 23 -9.58 9.13 -2.46
CA TYR A 23 -10.29 8.62 -3.64
C TYR A 23 -10.79 7.19 -3.45
N LYS A 24 -9.89 6.20 -3.51
CA LYS A 24 -10.24 4.79 -3.32
C LYS A 24 -9.02 3.93 -2.98
N SER A 25 -9.29 2.80 -2.31
CA SER A 25 -8.30 1.77 -2.03
C SER A 25 -7.74 1.14 -3.33
N PRO A 26 -6.43 0.83 -3.41
CA PRO A 26 -5.85 0.11 -4.54
C PRO A 26 -6.35 -1.34 -4.63
N PHE A 27 -6.83 -1.91 -3.52
CA PHE A 27 -7.41 -3.24 -3.50
C PHE A 27 -8.90 -3.17 -3.86
N GLN A 28 -9.21 -3.39 -5.15
CA GLN A 28 -10.57 -3.45 -5.68
C GLN A 28 -10.77 -4.79 -6.39
N GLY A 29 -11.87 -5.47 -6.04
CA GLY A 29 -12.20 -6.80 -6.54
C GLY A 29 -13.53 -6.75 -7.28
N GLN A 30 -13.68 -7.60 -8.30
CA GLN A 30 -14.99 -7.92 -8.86
C GLN A 30 -15.77 -8.76 -7.85
N TYR A 31 -17.10 -8.76 -7.95
CA TYR A 31 -17.96 -9.55 -7.07
C TYR A 31 -17.52 -11.03 -7.09
N GLY A 32 -17.23 -11.62 -5.93
CA GLY A 32 -16.72 -12.98 -5.79
C GLY A 32 -15.20 -13.12 -5.59
N ASN A 33 -14.40 -12.08 -5.83
CA ASN A 33 -12.93 -12.13 -5.67
C ASN A 33 -12.41 -11.58 -4.33
N GLN A 34 -13.28 -11.41 -3.34
CA GLN A 34 -12.91 -10.80 -2.05
C GLN A 34 -11.84 -11.60 -1.32
N GLU A 35 -11.91 -12.94 -1.35
CA GLU A 35 -10.93 -13.81 -0.70
C GLU A 35 -9.54 -13.68 -1.35
N ALA A 36 -9.48 -13.64 -2.68
CA ALA A 36 -8.23 -13.45 -3.41
C ALA A 36 -7.60 -12.09 -3.08
N MET A 37 -8.42 -11.06 -2.95
CA MET A 37 -8.00 -9.73 -2.53
C MET A 37 -7.41 -9.72 -1.12
N GLU A 38 -8.11 -10.32 -0.16
CA GLU A 38 -7.65 -10.39 1.22
C GLU A 38 -6.35 -11.19 1.32
N LYS A 39 -6.23 -12.27 0.55
CA LYS A 39 -5.00 -13.06 0.45
C LYS A 39 -3.83 -12.24 -0.12
N ALA A 40 -4.06 -11.42 -1.15
CA ALA A 40 -3.03 -10.53 -1.68
C ALA A 40 -2.60 -9.47 -0.66
N ARG A 41 -3.56 -8.89 0.08
CA ARG A 41 -3.31 -7.94 1.16
C ARG A 41 -2.46 -8.58 2.27
N ALA A 42 -2.85 -9.76 2.72
CA ALA A 42 -2.14 -10.54 3.73
C ALA A 42 -0.73 -10.95 3.29
N ALA A 43 -0.56 -11.31 2.02
CA ALA A 43 0.75 -11.64 1.45
C ALA A 43 1.71 -10.44 1.52
N MET A 44 1.22 -9.22 1.29
CA MET A 44 2.05 -8.02 1.36
C MET A 44 2.38 -7.61 2.80
N ALA A 45 1.50 -7.90 3.77
CA ALA A 45 1.75 -7.69 5.19
C ALA A 45 2.60 -8.80 5.86
N ALA A 46 2.80 -9.94 5.17
CA ALA A 46 3.49 -11.09 5.72
C ALA A 46 4.94 -10.73 6.15
N ALA A 47 5.40 -11.31 7.25
CA ALA A 47 6.69 -10.97 7.86
C ALA A 47 7.92 -11.15 6.94
N GLY A 48 7.80 -11.97 5.89
CA GLY A 48 8.84 -12.23 4.90
C GLY A 48 8.62 -11.53 3.55
N SER A 49 7.64 -10.63 3.43
CA SER A 49 7.29 -10.01 2.14
C SER A 49 8.33 -8.99 1.64
N GLY A 50 9.22 -8.51 2.51
CA GLY A 50 10.22 -7.48 2.18
C GLY A 50 9.62 -6.08 1.94
N THR A 51 8.31 -5.90 2.14
CA THR A 51 7.64 -4.60 1.97
C THR A 51 7.71 -3.76 3.25
N ILE A 52 7.37 -2.48 3.13
CA ILE A 52 7.22 -1.58 4.30
C ILE A 52 6.13 -2.04 5.28
N ALA A 53 5.20 -2.90 4.85
CA ALA A 53 4.17 -3.49 5.69
C ALA A 53 4.62 -4.76 6.42
N ALA A 54 5.79 -5.31 6.11
CA ALA A 54 6.28 -6.54 6.72
C ALA A 54 6.42 -6.38 8.25
N LYS A 55 5.78 -7.29 9.00
CA LYS A 55 5.72 -7.27 10.48
C LYS A 55 5.00 -6.04 11.07
N GLN A 56 4.29 -5.27 10.25
CA GLN A 56 3.51 -4.12 10.69
C GLN A 56 2.02 -4.47 10.59
N GLN A 57 1.26 -4.27 11.66
CA GLN A 57 -0.20 -4.41 11.63
C GLN A 57 -0.84 -3.09 11.19
N SER A 58 -0.58 -2.68 9.94
CA SER A 58 -1.06 -1.39 9.41
C SER A 58 -1.56 -1.48 7.97
N ASP A 59 -2.86 -1.32 7.83
CA ASP A 59 -3.58 -1.24 6.55
C ASP A 59 -3.06 -0.12 5.64
N HIS A 60 -2.64 1.00 6.23
CA HIS A 60 -2.07 2.13 5.49
C HIS A 60 -0.73 1.77 4.85
N LEU A 61 0.11 1.02 5.56
CA LEU A 61 1.40 0.57 5.02
C LEU A 61 1.21 -0.48 3.92
N VAL A 62 0.14 -1.28 3.98
CA VAL A 62 -0.19 -2.22 2.91
C VAL A 62 -0.58 -1.49 1.62
N MET A 63 -1.24 -0.32 1.71
CA MET A 63 -1.50 0.52 0.53
C MET A 63 -0.20 1.08 -0.07
N VAL A 64 0.75 1.50 0.76
CA VAL A 64 2.07 1.96 0.30
C VAL A 64 2.83 0.83 -0.38
N ALA A 65 2.87 -0.36 0.24
CA ALA A 65 3.50 -1.54 -0.34
C ALA A 65 2.92 -1.91 -1.72
N ALA A 66 1.61 -1.74 -1.89
CA ALA A 66 0.95 -1.98 -3.18
C ALA A 66 1.39 -0.98 -4.26
N TYR A 67 1.48 0.29 -3.90
CA TYR A 67 1.93 1.33 -4.81
C TYR A 67 3.40 1.12 -5.20
N ASP A 68 4.27 0.84 -4.24
CA ASP A 68 5.70 0.63 -4.49
C ASP A 68 5.92 -0.57 -5.43
N GLY A 69 5.22 -1.68 -5.18
CA GLY A 69 5.27 -2.85 -6.07
C GLY A 69 4.74 -2.57 -7.47
N TRP A 70 3.68 -1.76 -7.59
CA TRP A 70 3.17 -1.32 -8.91
C TRP A 70 4.17 -0.40 -9.62
N ALA A 71 4.76 0.57 -8.92
CA ALA A 71 5.71 1.52 -9.49
C ALA A 71 6.98 0.80 -9.97
N GLU A 72 7.46 -0.19 -9.22
CA GLU A 72 8.58 -1.03 -9.62
C GLU A 72 8.23 -1.90 -10.83
N ALA A 73 7.06 -2.53 -10.85
CA ALA A 73 6.61 -3.31 -12.01
C ALA A 73 6.46 -2.43 -13.25
N PHE A 74 5.96 -1.20 -13.09
CA PHE A 74 5.82 -0.22 -14.16
C PHE A 74 7.18 0.24 -14.71
N ALA A 75 8.18 0.44 -13.84
CA ALA A 75 9.53 0.84 -14.25
C ALA A 75 10.33 -0.26 -14.96
N ARG A 76 9.93 -1.53 -14.80
CA ARG A 76 10.54 -2.69 -15.48
C ARG A 76 9.90 -3.00 -16.84
N GLY A 77 8.78 -2.33 -17.18
CA GLY A 77 8.11 -2.39 -18.48
C GLY A 77 8.41 -1.19 -19.37
#